data_AF-A0A412AXT0-F1
#
_entry.id   AF-A0A412AXT0-F1
#
_cell.length_a   1.000
_cell.length_b   1.000
_cell.length_c   1.000
_cell.angle_alpha   90.00
_cell.angle_beta   90.00
_cell.angle_gamma   90.00
#
_symmetry.space_group_name_H-M   'P 1'
#
loop_
_entity.id
_entity.type
_entity.pdbx_description
1 polymer ?
#
loop_
_entity_poly.entity_id
_entity_poly.type
_entity_poly.pdbx_seq_one_letter_code
_entity_poly.pdbx_strand_id
1 'polypeptide(L)'
;MQWLGHWTSWGGKEYMVQKDFLKLQLFAEGEADGAESNASGSEAQTASQENDTISFDNFLKGPGNQAEFDRRVQKAIQTAVSNAQRKWQTVTDDKVSEAEKLAQMTREEKAEYRARQLEKELNDLKRQNAVSDMAKTARKMLADEEINLPDEVIFNLVSEDAELTKTAVEAFAKTFKEAVQAAVKDALRGTTPKAAGKPSEITKEQILNVKDTNERRRLMAENPELFIRR
;
A
#
# COMPACT_ATOMS: atom_id res chain seq x y z
N MET A 1 35.76 22.09 28.26
CA MET A 1 35.62 21.36 29.55
C MET A 1 35.51 19.88 29.23
N GLN A 2 36.36 19.10 29.89
CA GLN A 2 36.59 17.67 29.64
C GLN A 2 35.45 16.81 30.22
N TRP A 3 35.21 15.66 29.57
CA TRP A 3 34.31 14.59 30.02
C TRP A 3 35.00 13.68 31.06
N LEU A 4 34.29 13.35 32.14
CA LEU A 4 34.40 12.15 32.99
C LEU A 4 33.20 12.24 33.97
N GLY A 5 32.18 11.38 33.94
CA GLY A 5 32.24 9.95 34.23
C GLY A 5 31.81 9.73 35.69
N HIS A 6 30.58 9.30 35.93
CA HIS A 6 30.22 8.53 37.13
C HIS A 6 28.98 7.68 36.86
N TRP A 7 29.23 6.37 36.81
CA TRP A 7 28.28 5.28 36.83
C TRP A 7 28.20 4.81 38.29
N THR A 8 27.01 4.69 38.87
CA THR A 8 26.82 4.02 40.16
C THR A 8 25.67 3.02 40.05
N SER A 9 26.09 1.77 39.82
CA SER A 9 25.63 0.53 40.46
C SER A 9 24.29 0.57 41.19
N TRP A 10 23.31 -0.18 40.68
CA TRP A 10 22.23 -0.74 41.46
C TRP A 10 22.19 -2.26 41.29
N GLY A 11 22.73 -2.93 42.31
CA GLY A 11 22.25 -4.14 42.97
C GLY A 11 21.50 -5.18 42.14
N GLY A 12 22.15 -6.34 41.97
CA GLY A 12 21.52 -7.56 41.47
C GLY A 12 20.40 -8.07 42.37
N LYS A 13 19.41 -8.67 41.72
CA LYS A 13 18.68 -9.84 42.23
C LYS A 13 18.51 -10.80 41.05
N GLU A 14 19.10 -11.98 41.22
CA GLU A 14 18.78 -13.17 40.44
C GLU A 14 17.27 -13.42 40.47
N TYR A 15 16.69 -13.54 39.28
CA TYR A 15 15.43 -14.26 39.08
C TYR A 15 15.64 -15.20 37.89
N MET A 16 16.45 -16.23 38.11
CA MET A 16 16.54 -17.42 37.25
C MET A 16 15.80 -18.60 37.89
N VAL A 17 14.52 -18.45 38.21
CA VAL A 17 13.64 -19.61 38.49
C VAL A 17 12.20 -19.23 38.13
N GLN A 18 11.88 -19.18 36.84
CA GLN A 18 10.49 -19.22 36.33
C GLN A 18 10.40 -19.43 34.81
N LYS A 19 11.52 -19.47 34.08
CA LYS A 19 11.54 -19.68 32.62
C LYS A 19 11.61 -21.15 32.19
N ASP A 20 11.82 -22.08 33.12
CA ASP A 20 11.94 -23.51 32.83
C ASP A 20 10.69 -24.32 33.21
N PHE A 21 9.75 -23.73 33.98
CA PHE A 21 8.47 -24.39 34.29
C PHE A 21 7.47 -24.31 33.13
N LEU A 22 7.52 -23.26 32.30
CA LEU A 22 6.65 -23.13 31.12
C LEU A 22 7.14 -23.88 29.87
N LYS A 23 8.38 -24.38 29.86
CA LYS A 23 8.94 -25.14 28.72
C LYS A 23 8.73 -26.65 28.80
N LEU A 24 8.30 -27.15 29.96
CA LEU A 24 7.95 -28.56 30.16
C LEU A 24 6.45 -28.84 30.01
N GLN A 25 5.61 -27.79 30.07
CA GLN A 25 4.15 -27.95 29.91
C GLN A 25 3.67 -27.88 28.45
N LEU A 26 4.52 -27.46 27.50
CA LEU A 26 4.18 -27.42 26.08
C LEU A 26 4.19 -28.80 25.40
N PHE A 27 4.56 -29.86 26.12
CA PHE A 27 4.51 -31.24 25.63
C PHE A 27 3.42 -32.09 26.31
N ALA A 28 2.65 -31.53 27.25
CA ALA A 28 1.63 -32.26 27.99
C ALA A 28 0.17 -31.87 27.65
N GLU A 29 -0.05 -30.82 26.85
CA GLU A 29 -1.38 -30.51 26.30
C GLU A 29 -1.52 -31.18 24.91
N GLY A 30 -1.33 -32.50 24.89
CA GLY A 30 -1.76 -33.36 23.80
C GLY A 30 -3.14 -33.88 24.16
N GLU A 31 -4.15 -33.40 23.44
CA GLU A 31 -5.53 -33.87 23.54
C GLU A 31 -5.56 -35.41 23.48
N ALA A 32 -6.17 -35.98 24.51
CA ALA A 32 -6.29 -37.40 24.74
C ALA A 32 -7.08 -38.08 23.62
N ASP A 33 -6.42 -38.93 22.85
CA ASP A 33 -7.01 -40.19 22.40
C ASP A 33 -5.90 -41.18 22.05
N GLY A 34 -5.73 -42.19 22.89
CA GLY A 34 -4.67 -43.18 22.73
C GLY A 34 -4.29 -43.85 24.04
N ALA A 35 -5.10 -44.82 24.47
CA ALA A 35 -4.75 -45.71 25.56
C ALA A 35 -3.56 -46.60 25.14
N GLU A 36 -2.36 -46.32 25.68
CA GLU A 36 -1.27 -47.30 25.71
C GLU A 36 -1.08 -47.77 27.16
N SER A 37 -1.56 -48.98 27.41
CA SER A 37 -1.31 -49.74 28.63
C SER A 37 0.13 -50.26 28.62
N ASN A 38 0.85 -49.94 29.70
CA ASN A 38 2.19 -50.42 30.03
C ASN A 38 2.29 -51.95 29.99
N ALA A 39 3.24 -52.46 29.21
CA ALA A 39 3.62 -53.86 29.17
C ALA A 39 4.40 -54.23 30.44
N SER A 40 3.85 -55.14 31.24
CA SER A 40 4.56 -55.87 32.29
C SER A 40 4.63 -57.34 31.90
N GLY A 41 5.85 -57.85 31.80
CA GLY A 41 6.15 -59.20 31.31
C GLY A 41 5.65 -60.31 32.24
N SER A 42 5.20 -61.38 31.61
CA SER A 42 5.03 -62.70 32.21
C SER A 42 5.29 -63.72 31.11
N GLU A 43 6.48 -64.29 31.12
CA GLU A 43 6.83 -65.47 30.32
C GLU A 43 6.05 -66.67 30.86
N ALA A 44 5.16 -67.22 30.02
CA ALA A 44 4.69 -68.59 30.15
C ALA A 44 4.77 -69.24 28.76
N GLN A 45 5.49 -70.35 28.72
CA GLN A 45 6.02 -71.00 27.55
C GLN A 45 4.96 -71.89 26.87
N THR A 46 5.08 -71.97 25.54
CA THR A 46 4.67 -73.08 24.66
C THR A 46 3.22 -73.14 24.18
N ALA A 47 3.00 -72.58 22.99
CA ALA A 47 2.53 -73.37 21.85
C ALA A 47 3.09 -72.73 20.58
N SER A 48 3.92 -73.45 19.84
CA SER A 48 4.32 -73.09 18.49
C SER A 48 3.08 -73.17 17.60
N GLN A 49 2.29 -72.10 17.59
CA GLN A 49 1.36 -71.85 16.50
C GLN A 49 2.21 -71.21 15.42
N GLU A 50 2.41 -71.92 14.32
CA GLU A 50 2.89 -71.35 13.07
C GLU A 50 2.15 -70.03 12.87
N ASN A 51 2.85 -68.92 13.10
CA ASN A 51 2.35 -67.61 12.80
C ASN A 51 2.47 -67.53 11.28
N ASP A 52 1.52 -68.15 10.61
CA ASP A 52 1.35 -68.08 9.17
C ASP A 52 0.99 -66.62 8.91
N THR A 53 2.02 -65.78 8.82
CA THR A 53 1.87 -64.36 8.56
C THR A 53 1.31 -64.26 7.16
N ILE A 54 -0.02 -64.18 7.08
CA ILE A 54 -0.73 -64.03 5.82
C ILE A 54 -0.23 -62.72 5.20
N SER A 55 0.52 -62.83 4.10
CA SER A 55 0.95 -61.67 3.32
C SER A 55 -0.27 -60.80 2.98
N PHE A 56 -0.12 -59.47 2.96
CA PHE A 56 -1.19 -58.55 2.62
C PHE A 56 -1.89 -58.93 1.31
N ASP A 57 -1.15 -59.41 0.32
CA ASP A 57 -1.69 -59.94 -0.94
C ASP A 57 -2.57 -61.18 -0.75
N ASN A 58 -2.20 -62.08 0.16
CA ASN A 58 -3.01 -63.26 0.48
C ASN A 58 -4.26 -62.89 1.30
N PHE A 59 -4.18 -61.84 2.13
CA PHE A 59 -5.33 -61.28 2.83
C PHE A 59 -6.33 -60.62 1.85
N LEU A 60 -5.84 -59.87 0.88
CA LEU A 60 -6.68 -59.23 -0.15
C LEU A 60 -7.38 -60.24 -1.07
N LYS A 61 -6.75 -61.39 -1.37
CA LYS A 61 -7.36 -62.51 -2.12
C LYS A 61 -8.49 -63.20 -1.37
N GLY A 62 -8.64 -62.95 -0.07
CA GLY A 62 -9.77 -63.45 0.72
C GLY A 62 -11.11 -62.93 0.19
N PRO A 63 -12.19 -63.72 0.29
CA PRO A 63 -13.49 -63.36 -0.26
C PRO A 63 -14.01 -62.05 0.35
N GLY A 64 -14.24 -61.04 -0.50
CA GLY A 64 -14.76 -59.73 -0.09
C GLY A 64 -13.73 -58.73 0.45
N ASN A 65 -12.50 -59.15 0.75
CA ASN A 65 -11.47 -58.29 1.33
C ASN A 65 -10.93 -57.24 0.34
N GLN A 66 -10.77 -57.61 -0.93
CA GLN A 66 -10.38 -56.67 -1.99
C GLN A 66 -11.44 -55.57 -2.20
N ALA A 67 -12.73 -55.94 -2.23
CA ALA A 67 -13.82 -55.00 -2.42
C ALA A 67 -13.96 -54.02 -1.24
N GLU A 68 -13.79 -54.51 0.00
CA GLU A 68 -13.78 -53.65 1.18
C GLU A 68 -12.52 -52.76 1.25
N PHE A 69 -11.36 -53.25 0.81
CA PHE A 69 -10.16 -52.44 0.68
C PHE A 69 -10.35 -51.31 -0.33
N ASP A 70 -10.81 -51.62 -1.55
CA ASP A 70 -11.07 -50.64 -2.59
C ASP A 70 -12.11 -49.61 -2.13
N ARG A 71 -13.17 -50.04 -1.44
CA ARG A 71 -14.17 -49.15 -0.85
C ARG A 71 -13.56 -48.20 0.17
N ARG A 72 -12.69 -48.70 1.06
CA ARG A 72 -12.02 -47.87 2.08
C ARG A 72 -11.01 -46.91 1.44
N VAL A 73 -10.26 -47.34 0.45
CA VAL A 73 -9.33 -46.49 -0.31
C VAL A 73 -10.09 -45.39 -1.05
N GLN A 74 -11.16 -45.73 -1.77
CA GLN A 74 -12.00 -44.74 -2.45
C GLN A 74 -12.62 -43.75 -1.47
N LYS A 75 -13.11 -44.21 -0.30
CA LYS A 75 -13.63 -43.33 0.74
C LYS A 75 -12.56 -42.41 1.31
N ALA A 76 -11.35 -42.91 1.54
CA ALA A 76 -10.21 -42.11 1.99
C ALA A 76 -9.82 -41.05 0.95
N ILE A 77 -9.77 -41.43 -0.33
CA ILE A 77 -9.49 -40.50 -1.44
C ILE A 77 -10.57 -39.42 -1.52
N GLN A 78 -11.85 -39.79 -1.52
CA GLN A 78 -12.95 -38.82 -1.57
C GLN A 78 -12.91 -37.85 -0.38
N THR A 79 -12.60 -38.35 0.82
CA THR A 79 -12.48 -37.53 2.02
C THR A 79 -11.29 -36.58 1.91
N ALA A 80 -10.13 -37.05 1.44
CA ALA A 80 -8.94 -36.23 1.24
C ALA A 80 -9.19 -35.14 0.19
N VAL A 81 -9.80 -35.49 -0.96
CA VAL A 81 -10.15 -34.53 -2.02
C VAL A 81 -11.17 -33.51 -1.53
N SER A 82 -12.22 -33.94 -0.83
CA SER A 82 -13.22 -33.02 -0.27
C SER A 82 -12.61 -32.07 0.76
N ASN A 83 -11.72 -32.57 1.62
CA ASN A 83 -11.01 -31.74 2.60
C ASN A 83 -10.07 -30.75 1.92
N ALA A 84 -9.32 -31.17 0.90
CA ALA A 84 -8.45 -30.30 0.11
C ALA A 84 -9.26 -29.21 -0.60
N GLN A 85 -10.38 -29.58 -1.23
CA GLN A 85 -11.28 -28.64 -1.89
C GLN A 85 -11.83 -27.60 -0.92
N ARG A 86 -12.28 -28.03 0.27
CA ARG A 86 -12.78 -27.12 1.31
C ARG A 86 -11.69 -26.16 1.78
N LYS A 87 -10.50 -26.67 2.08
CA LYS A 87 -9.35 -25.83 2.46
C LYS A 87 -9.02 -24.82 1.37
N TRP A 88 -8.96 -25.25 0.12
CA TRP A 88 -8.69 -24.37 -1.02
C TRP A 88 -9.74 -23.27 -1.11
N GLN A 89 -11.04 -23.62 -1.09
CA GLN A 89 -12.14 -22.65 -1.09
C GLN A 89 -12.03 -21.65 0.05
N THR A 90 -11.78 -22.11 1.29
CA THR A 90 -11.65 -21.21 2.45
C THR A 90 -10.45 -20.28 2.33
N VAL A 91 -9.29 -20.77 1.87
CA VAL A 91 -8.06 -19.95 1.76
C VAL A 91 -8.14 -18.96 0.59
N THR A 92 -8.81 -19.31 -0.51
CA THR A 92 -8.91 -18.45 -1.70
C THR A 92 -10.13 -17.53 -1.72
N ASP A 93 -11.16 -17.78 -0.91
CA ASP A 93 -12.34 -16.92 -0.88
C ASP A 93 -12.04 -15.61 -0.14
N ASP A 94 -12.22 -14.48 -0.83
CA ASP A 94 -11.99 -13.14 -0.30
C ASP A 94 -13.01 -12.73 0.78
N LYS A 95 -14.15 -13.44 0.88
CA LYS A 95 -15.20 -13.16 1.88
C LYS A 95 -14.95 -13.83 3.22
N VAL A 96 -14.03 -14.78 3.28
CA VAL A 96 -13.71 -15.51 4.51
C VAL A 96 -12.72 -14.72 5.36
N SER A 97 -12.97 -14.68 6.66
CA SER A 97 -12.13 -13.94 7.60
C SER A 97 -10.70 -14.47 7.65
N GLU A 98 -9.73 -13.61 7.95
CA GLU A 98 -8.33 -14.03 8.11
C GLU A 98 -8.17 -15.09 9.21
N ALA A 99 -8.98 -15.04 10.26
CA ALA A 99 -9.00 -16.03 11.33
C ALA A 99 -9.41 -17.42 10.84
N GLU A 100 -10.42 -17.51 9.98
CA GLU A 100 -10.87 -18.78 9.39
C GLU A 100 -9.86 -19.32 8.38
N LYS A 101 -9.22 -18.44 7.59
CA LYS A 101 -8.10 -18.80 6.71
C LYS A 101 -6.95 -19.37 7.52
N LEU A 102 -6.58 -18.71 8.61
CA LEU A 102 -5.55 -19.18 9.53
C LEU A 102 -5.96 -20.49 10.21
N ALA A 103 -7.23 -20.68 10.59
CA ALA A 103 -7.68 -21.92 11.23
C ALA A 103 -7.49 -23.16 10.34
N GLN A 104 -7.67 -23.03 9.01
CA GLN A 104 -7.45 -24.12 8.05
C GLN A 104 -5.98 -24.41 7.72
N MET A 105 -5.09 -23.45 8.01
CA MET A 105 -3.64 -23.59 7.80
C MET A 105 -3.00 -24.47 8.87
N THR A 106 -2.03 -25.27 8.42
CA THR A 106 -1.12 -26.05 9.27
C THR A 106 -0.18 -25.14 10.07
N ARG A 107 0.53 -25.70 11.06
CA ARG A 107 1.48 -24.94 11.89
C ARG A 107 2.61 -24.30 11.07
N GLU A 108 3.08 -25.01 10.04
CA GLU A 108 4.13 -24.55 9.12
C GLU A 108 3.61 -23.40 8.24
N GLU A 109 2.45 -23.56 7.62
CA GLU A 109 1.82 -22.50 6.82
C GLU A 109 1.53 -21.23 7.64
N LYS A 110 1.13 -21.37 8.92
CA LYS A 110 0.97 -20.23 9.85
C LYS A 110 2.31 -19.55 10.18
N ALA A 111 3.41 -20.31 10.22
CA ALA A 111 4.73 -19.74 10.46
C ALA A 111 5.22 -18.99 9.22
N GLU A 112 5.04 -19.56 8.03
CA GLU A 112 5.36 -18.91 6.76
C GLU A 112 4.51 -17.65 6.52
N TYR A 113 3.21 -17.70 6.83
CA TYR A 113 2.34 -16.53 6.72
C TYR A 113 2.85 -15.38 7.59
N ARG A 114 3.18 -15.66 8.86
CA ARG A 114 3.76 -14.65 9.76
C ARG A 114 5.11 -14.15 9.26
N ALA A 115 5.97 -15.03 8.76
CA ALA A 115 7.25 -14.64 8.19
C ALA A 115 7.07 -13.71 6.97
N ARG A 116 6.13 -14.04 6.07
CA ARG A 116 5.81 -13.23 4.89
C ARG A 116 5.23 -11.86 5.27
N GLN A 117 4.36 -11.80 6.28
CA GLN A 117 3.83 -10.54 6.79
C GLN A 117 4.95 -9.67 7.36
N LEU A 118 5.84 -10.24 8.19
CA LEU A 118 7.00 -9.54 8.72
C LEU A 118 7.96 -9.08 7.62
N GLU A 119 8.21 -9.92 6.61
CA GLU A 119 9.05 -9.55 5.47
C GLU A 119 8.46 -8.40 4.66
N LYS A 120 7.14 -8.41 4.45
CA LYS A 120 6.42 -7.31 3.80
C LYS A 120 6.54 -6.02 4.60
N GLU A 121 6.28 -6.06 5.91
CA GLU A 121 6.42 -4.90 6.80
C GLU A 121 7.86 -4.36 6.80
N LEU A 122 8.86 -5.24 6.83
CA LEU A 122 10.26 -4.82 6.75
C LEU A 122 10.59 -4.18 5.39
N ASN A 123 10.06 -4.70 4.30
CA ASN A 123 10.26 -4.11 2.98
C ASN A 123 9.57 -2.74 2.88
N ASP A 124 8.32 -2.64 3.33
CA ASP A 124 7.58 -1.36 3.36
C ASP A 124 8.30 -0.31 4.21
N LEU A 125 8.84 -0.69 5.37
CA LEU A 125 9.64 0.21 6.22
C LEU A 125 10.95 0.62 5.55
N LYS A 126 11.65 -0.30 4.88
CA LYS A 126 12.88 0.03 4.13
C LYS A 126 12.60 1.01 3.01
N ARG A 127 11.53 0.75 2.24
CA ARG A 127 11.05 1.65 1.19
C ARG A 127 10.70 3.03 1.75
N GLN A 128 9.94 3.08 2.84
CA GLN A 128 9.55 4.34 3.46
C GLN A 128 10.77 5.14 3.95
N ASN A 129 11.78 4.47 4.51
CA ASN A 129 13.03 5.13 4.90
C ASN A 129 13.78 5.69 3.68
N ALA A 130 13.92 4.90 2.62
CA ALA A 130 14.58 5.35 1.39
C ALA A 130 13.88 6.58 0.78
N VAL A 131 12.55 6.52 0.65
CA VAL A 131 11.73 7.63 0.14
C VAL A 131 11.81 8.85 1.07
N SER A 132 11.80 8.67 2.39
CA SER A 132 11.96 9.77 3.35
C SER A 132 13.31 10.46 3.22
N ASP A 133 14.40 9.70 3.04
CA ASP A 133 15.73 10.29 2.87
C ASP A 133 15.86 11.01 1.53
N MET A 134 15.28 10.46 0.45
CA MET A 134 15.19 11.14 -0.84
C MET A 134 14.26 12.37 -0.80
N ALA A 135 13.22 12.38 0.04
CA ALA A 135 12.38 13.55 0.25
C ALA A 135 13.14 14.68 0.92
N LYS A 136 14.06 14.37 1.85
CA LYS A 136 14.94 15.39 2.45
C LYS A 136 15.89 16.00 1.43
N THR A 137 16.44 15.22 0.51
CA THR A 137 17.33 15.73 -0.54
C THR A 137 16.55 16.55 -1.56
N ALA A 138 15.39 16.07 -2.03
CA ALA A 138 14.48 16.81 -2.89
C ALA A 138 14.06 18.15 -2.28
N ARG A 139 13.72 18.16 -0.97
CA ARG A 139 13.39 19.40 -0.25
C ARG A 139 14.52 20.42 -0.29
N LYS A 140 15.77 19.97 -0.09
CA LYS A 140 16.94 20.85 -0.15
C LYS A 140 17.13 21.42 -1.55
N MET A 141 17.06 20.58 -2.58
CA MET A 141 17.17 21.03 -3.97
C MET A 141 16.10 22.06 -4.36
N LEU A 142 14.85 21.84 -3.94
CA LEU A 142 13.77 22.80 -4.19
C LEU A 142 13.99 24.11 -3.41
N ALA A 143 14.47 24.03 -2.17
CA ALA A 143 14.78 25.20 -1.36
C ALA A 143 15.93 26.03 -1.97
N ASP A 144 16.94 25.39 -2.56
CA ASP A 144 18.03 26.07 -3.28
C ASP A 144 17.50 26.85 -4.50
N GLU A 145 16.40 26.36 -5.10
CA GLU A 145 15.67 27.03 -6.18
C GLU A 145 14.62 28.05 -5.68
N GLU A 146 14.59 28.35 -4.38
CA GLU A 146 13.63 29.22 -3.69
C GLU A 146 12.17 28.72 -3.70
N ILE A 147 11.97 27.41 -3.90
CA ILE A 147 10.65 26.77 -3.91
C ILE A 147 10.44 26.02 -2.59
N ASN A 148 9.49 26.48 -1.78
CA ASN A 148 9.08 25.80 -0.54
C ASN A 148 7.75 25.08 -0.74
N LEU A 149 7.75 23.74 -0.66
CA LEU A 149 6.57 22.90 -0.80
C LEU A 149 6.28 22.11 0.49
N PRO A 150 5.02 21.78 0.77
CA PRO A 150 4.67 20.85 1.84
C PRO A 150 5.15 19.43 1.52
N ASP A 151 5.41 18.66 2.57
CA ASP A 151 5.98 17.31 2.48
C ASP A 151 5.15 16.36 1.62
N GLU A 152 3.82 16.48 1.67
CA GLU A 152 2.91 15.67 0.84
C GLU A 152 3.20 15.80 -0.66
N VAL A 153 3.53 17.00 -1.12
CA VAL A 153 3.86 17.24 -2.54
C VAL A 153 5.25 16.71 -2.86
N ILE A 154 6.19 16.82 -1.92
CA ILE A 154 7.56 16.30 -2.07
C ILE A 154 7.54 14.77 -2.15
N PHE A 155 6.75 14.09 -1.31
CA PHE A 155 6.62 12.64 -1.34
C PHE A 155 6.09 12.10 -2.67
N ASN A 156 5.22 12.86 -3.35
CA ASN A 156 4.73 12.49 -4.68
C ASN A 156 5.77 12.68 -5.80
N LEU A 157 6.81 13.47 -5.54
CA LEU A 157 7.87 13.77 -6.50
C LEU A 157 9.08 12.83 -6.38
N VAL A 158 9.16 12.11 -5.27
CA VAL A 158 10.32 11.32 -4.87
C VAL A 158 10.07 9.85 -5.13
N SER A 159 11.12 9.15 -5.56
CA SER A 159 11.13 7.70 -5.74
C SER A 159 12.23 7.06 -4.88
N GLU A 160 12.27 5.73 -4.86
CA GLU A 160 13.37 4.98 -4.20
C GLU A 160 14.72 5.18 -4.89
N ASP A 161 14.71 5.61 -6.16
CA ASP A 161 15.88 5.91 -6.97
C ASP A 161 16.25 7.41 -6.87
N ALA A 162 17.53 7.67 -6.58
CA ALA A 162 18.08 9.01 -6.44
C ALA A 162 18.10 9.80 -7.76
N GLU A 163 18.46 9.17 -8.89
CA GLU A 163 18.55 9.83 -10.20
C GLU A 163 17.16 10.18 -10.73
N LEU A 164 16.18 9.29 -10.52
CA LEU A 164 14.79 9.58 -10.86
C LEU A 164 14.24 10.72 -10.02
N THR A 165 14.51 10.73 -8.71
CA THR A 165 14.09 11.81 -7.81
C THR A 165 14.69 13.14 -8.24
N LYS A 166 16.00 13.18 -8.53
CA LYS A 166 16.69 14.38 -9.00
C LYS A 166 16.06 14.93 -10.28
N THR A 167 15.87 14.06 -11.28
CA THR A 167 15.29 14.43 -12.57
C THR A 167 13.86 14.98 -12.40
N ALA A 168 13.04 14.34 -11.56
CA ALA A 168 11.68 14.78 -11.27
C ALA A 168 11.65 16.14 -10.58
N VAL A 169 12.53 16.36 -9.60
CA VAL A 169 12.66 17.63 -8.87
C VAL A 169 13.10 18.77 -9.77
N GLU A 170 14.12 18.56 -10.61
CA GLU A 170 14.61 19.57 -11.55
C GLU A 170 13.55 19.92 -12.60
N ALA A 171 12.87 18.91 -13.15
CA ALA A 171 11.78 19.12 -14.10
C ALA A 171 10.60 19.90 -13.47
N PHE A 172 10.24 19.56 -12.24
CA PHE A 172 9.21 20.28 -11.50
C PHE A 172 9.62 21.74 -11.23
N ALA A 173 10.83 21.97 -10.73
CA ALA A 173 11.31 23.31 -10.41
C ALA A 173 11.29 24.24 -11.64
N LYS A 174 11.76 23.72 -12.78
CA LYS A 174 11.73 24.45 -14.05
C LYS A 174 10.31 24.80 -14.50
N THR A 175 9.44 23.80 -14.58
CA THR A 175 8.05 23.99 -15.05
C THR A 175 7.25 24.88 -14.11
N PHE A 176 7.47 24.78 -12.80
CA PHE A 176 6.86 25.65 -11.81
C PHE A 176 7.27 27.12 -11.99
N LYS A 177 8.57 27.40 -12.15
CA LYS A 177 9.05 28.78 -12.38
C LYS A 177 8.51 29.36 -13.67
N GLU A 178 8.49 28.59 -14.76
CA GLU A 178 7.91 29.02 -16.04
C GLU A 178 6.41 29.35 -15.90
N ALA A 179 5.64 28.50 -15.22
CA ALA A 179 4.22 28.73 -14.99
C ALA A 179 3.96 29.96 -14.10
N VAL A 180 4.72 30.14 -13.02
CA VAL A 180 4.62 31.32 -12.15
C VAL A 180 4.99 32.58 -12.90
N GLN A 181 6.07 32.58 -13.69
CA GLN A 181 6.45 33.74 -14.50
C GLN A 181 5.38 34.09 -15.53
N ALA A 182 4.79 33.10 -16.20
CA ALA A 182 3.68 33.31 -17.13
C ALA A 182 2.46 33.93 -16.42
N ALA A 183 2.07 33.37 -15.27
CA ALA A 183 0.96 33.89 -14.47
C ALA A 183 1.22 35.33 -13.97
N VAL A 184 2.45 35.62 -13.51
CA VAL A 184 2.85 36.97 -13.09
C VAL A 184 2.84 37.94 -14.27
N LYS A 185 3.32 37.53 -15.44
CA LYS A 185 3.28 38.35 -16.66
C LYS A 185 1.85 38.67 -17.08
N ASP A 186 0.96 37.69 -17.01
CA ASP A 186 -0.45 37.89 -17.35
C ASP A 186 -1.19 38.72 -16.28
N ALA A 187 -0.86 38.58 -15.01
CA ALA A 187 -1.36 39.46 -13.95
C ALA A 187 -0.87 40.91 -14.10
N LEU A 188 0.43 41.10 -14.41
CA LEU A 188 1.05 42.41 -14.61
C LEU A 188 0.64 43.10 -15.92
N ARG A 189 0.21 42.33 -16.93
CA ARG A 189 -0.42 42.91 -18.14
C ARG A 189 -1.61 43.79 -17.81
N GLY A 190 -2.24 43.57 -16.64
CA GLY A 190 -3.41 44.30 -16.19
C GLY A 190 -4.61 44.07 -17.09
N THR A 191 -5.81 44.38 -16.61
CA THR A 191 -6.93 44.55 -17.53
C THR A 191 -6.56 45.71 -18.43
N THR A 192 -6.36 45.44 -19.72
CA THR A 192 -6.27 46.51 -20.72
C THR A 192 -7.43 47.47 -20.43
N PRO A 193 -7.18 48.77 -20.17
CA PRO A 193 -8.28 49.70 -20.05
C PRO A 193 -9.08 49.51 -21.34
N LYS A 194 -10.38 49.19 -21.21
CA LYS A 194 -11.31 49.30 -22.34
C LYS A 194 -10.96 50.65 -22.92
N ALA A 195 -10.41 50.67 -24.13
CA ALA A 195 -10.13 51.92 -24.80
C ALA A 195 -11.44 52.71 -24.67
N ALA A 196 -11.44 53.74 -23.83
CA ALA A 196 -12.46 54.75 -23.88
C ALA A 196 -12.36 55.18 -25.34
N GLY A 197 -13.37 54.78 -26.12
CA GLY A 197 -13.36 54.98 -27.56
C GLY A 197 -12.87 56.40 -27.81
N LYS A 198 -12.03 56.56 -28.84
CA LYS A 198 -11.62 57.87 -29.34
C LYS A 198 -12.77 58.85 -29.12
N PRO A 199 -12.54 60.05 -28.53
CA PRO A 199 -13.62 61.03 -28.37
C PRO A 199 -14.32 61.10 -29.72
N SER A 200 -15.61 60.74 -29.74
CA SER A 200 -16.36 60.59 -30.97
C SER A 200 -16.27 61.92 -31.70
N GLU A 201 -15.46 61.98 -32.77
CA GLU A 201 -15.50 63.09 -33.72
C GLU A 201 -16.95 63.17 -34.17
N ILE A 202 -17.62 64.27 -33.82
CA ILE A 202 -19.04 64.45 -34.07
C ILE A 202 -19.22 64.31 -35.59
N THR A 203 -19.97 63.30 -36.03
CA THR A 203 -20.13 63.06 -37.45
C THR A 203 -21.14 64.04 -38.04
N LYS A 204 -21.05 64.28 -39.36
CA LYS A 204 -21.99 65.15 -40.09
C LYS A 204 -23.46 64.80 -39.82
N GLU A 205 -23.76 63.50 -39.73
CA GLU A 205 -25.10 62.99 -39.47
C GLU A 205 -25.57 63.27 -38.04
N GLN A 206 -24.67 63.16 -37.06
CA GLN A 206 -24.97 63.50 -35.67
C GLN A 206 -25.29 64.99 -35.51
N ILE A 207 -24.56 65.87 -36.20
CA ILE A 207 -24.84 67.32 -36.21
C ILE A 207 -26.21 67.60 -36.83
N LEU A 208 -26.54 66.98 -37.97
CA LEU A 208 -27.82 67.21 -38.65
C LEU A 208 -29.03 66.71 -37.86
N ASN A 209 -28.85 65.63 -37.08
CA ASN A 209 -29.87 65.03 -36.23
C ASN A 209 -30.10 65.76 -34.90
N VAL A 210 -29.32 66.81 -34.57
CA VAL A 210 -29.59 67.67 -33.41
C VAL A 210 -30.94 68.38 -33.62
N LYS A 211 -31.87 68.17 -32.68
CA LYS A 211 -33.26 68.69 -32.75
C LYS A 211 -33.31 70.21 -32.61
N ASP A 212 -32.43 70.79 -31.80
CA ASP A 212 -32.34 72.25 -31.65
C ASP A 212 -31.63 72.86 -32.86
N THR A 213 -32.32 73.81 -33.51
CA THR A 213 -31.82 74.46 -34.72
C THR A 213 -30.65 75.39 -34.44
N ASN A 214 -30.59 76.05 -33.28
CA ASN A 214 -29.52 76.98 -32.95
C ASN A 214 -28.23 76.23 -32.60
N GLU A 215 -28.34 75.16 -31.82
CA GLU A 215 -27.20 74.30 -31.50
C GLU A 215 -26.66 73.58 -32.73
N ARG A 216 -27.54 73.08 -33.61
CA ARG A 216 -27.12 72.50 -34.89
C ARG A 216 -26.31 73.48 -35.73
N ARG A 217 -26.77 74.72 -35.87
CA ARG A 217 -26.05 75.75 -36.65
C ARG A 217 -24.69 76.08 -36.03
N ARG A 218 -24.62 76.14 -34.70
CA ARG A 218 -23.35 76.34 -33.98
C ARG A 218 -22.37 75.21 -34.24
N LEU A 219 -22.81 73.95 -34.13
CA LEU A 219 -21.98 72.78 -34.39
C LEU A 219 -21.52 72.67 -35.86
N MET A 220 -22.35 73.10 -36.81
CA MET A 220 -21.96 73.20 -38.22
C MET A 220 -20.88 74.27 -38.45
N ALA A 221 -20.96 75.40 -37.73
CA ALA A 221 -19.98 76.49 -37.84
C ALA A 221 -18.66 76.15 -37.15
N GLU A 222 -18.70 75.41 -36.04
CA GLU A 222 -17.51 74.92 -35.33
C GLU A 222 -16.83 73.75 -36.08
N ASN A 223 -17.58 73.00 -36.92
CA ASN A 223 -17.06 71.87 -37.70
C ASN A 223 -17.31 72.04 -39.22
N PRO A 224 -16.80 73.11 -39.86
CA PRO A 224 -17.12 73.44 -41.25
C PRO A 224 -16.58 72.39 -42.23
N GLU A 225 -15.47 71.73 -41.90
CA GLU A 225 -14.81 70.69 -42.71
C GLU A 225 -15.73 69.50 -43.05
N LEU A 226 -16.74 69.23 -42.22
CA LEU A 226 -17.71 68.15 -42.45
C LEU A 226 -18.79 68.51 -43.49
N PHE A 227 -18.91 69.80 -43.83
CA PHE A 227 -19.99 70.33 -44.67
C PHE A 227 -19.51 70.95 -46.00
N ILE A 228 -18.20 71.04 -46.22
CA ILE A 228 -17.64 71.43 -47.52
C ILE A 228 -17.95 70.33 -48.55
N ARG A 229 -18.42 70.70 -49.74
CA ARG A 229 -18.54 69.76 -50.87
C ARG A 229 -17.14 69.43 -51.35
N ARG A 230 -16.75 68.17 -51.25
CA ARG A 230 -15.55 67.67 -51.92
C ARG A 230 -15.83 67.47 -53.41
#